data_AF-A0A6M3VZD4-F1
#
_entry.id   AF-A0A6M3VZD4-F1
#
_cell.length_a   1.000
_cell.length_b   1.000
_cell.length_c   1.000
_cell.angle_alpha   90.00
_cell.angle_beta   90.00
_cell.angle_gamma   90.00
#
_symmetry.space_group_name_H-M   'P 1'
#
loop_
_entity.id
_entity.type
_entity.pdbx_description
1 polymer ?
#
loop_
_entity_poly.entity_id
_entity_poly.type
_entity_poly.pdbx_seq_one_letter_code
_entity_poly.pdbx_strand_id
1 'polypeptide(L)' 'CRDVNYGWLIRNMHANGASFFFICLYLHIARGLYYGSYLFMETWNIGVVLFLLVMVTAFVGYVLPWGQMSFWGATV' A
#
# COMPACT_ATOMS: atom_id res chain seq x y z
N CYS A 1 14.61 6.51 -14.57
CA CYS A 1 13.61 7.58 -14.83
C CYS A 1 14.00 8.51 -15.98
N ARG A 2 15.30 8.71 -16.25
CA ARG A 2 15.80 9.77 -17.13
C ARG A 2 15.70 9.41 -18.62
N ASP A 3 15.91 8.14 -18.95
CA ASP A 3 16.15 7.74 -20.35
C ASP A 3 14.99 6.96 -20.97
N VAL A 4 13.96 6.62 -20.17
CA VAL A 4 12.75 5.95 -20.65
C VAL A 4 11.67 7.01 -20.89
N ASN A 5 11.05 6.99 -22.07
CA ASN A 5 9.92 7.86 -22.41
C ASN A 5 8.83 7.80 -21.34
N TYR A 6 8.47 8.95 -20.77
CA TYR A 6 7.52 9.06 -19.65
C TYR A 6 7.88 8.24 -18.39
N GLY A 7 9.12 7.77 -18.26
CA GLY A 7 9.55 6.96 -17.11
C GLY A 7 9.46 7.71 -15.77
N TRP A 8 9.62 9.04 -15.78
CA TRP A 8 9.38 9.88 -14.61
C TRP A 8 7.91 9.87 -14.19
N LEU A 9 6.98 9.91 -15.15
CA LEU A 9 5.55 9.93 -14.89
C LEU A 9 5.12 8.61 -14.26
N ILE A 10 5.49 7.49 -14.88
CA ILE A 10 5.16 6.15 -14.39
C ILE A 10 5.69 5.92 -12.97
N ARG A 11 6.95 6.30 -12.70
CA ARG A 11 7.54 6.16 -11.37
C ARG A 11 6.82 7.00 -10.31
N ASN A 12 6.51 8.25 -10.62
CA ASN A 12 5.82 9.13 -9.68
C ASN A 12 4.38 8.69 -9.45
N MET A 13 3.68 8.25 -10.50
CA MET A 13 2.33 7.68 -10.36
C MET A 13 2.33 6.43 -9.49
N HIS A 14 3.28 5.51 -9.69
CA HIS A 14 3.37 4.30 -8.88
C HIS A 14 3.65 4.61 -7.41
N ALA A 15 4.63 5.49 -7.14
CA ALA A 15 4.99 5.88 -5.78
C ALA A 15 3.85 6.60 -5.03
N ASN A 16 3.20 7.59 -5.67
CA ASN A 16 2.06 8.29 -5.06
C ASN A 16 0.80 7.42 -5.02
N GLY A 17 0.64 6.52 -6.00
CA GLY A 17 -0.45 5.55 -6.07
C GLY A 17 -0.46 4.60 -4.88
N ALA A 18 0.71 4.20 -4.37
CA ALA A 18 0.80 3.40 -3.14
C ALA A 18 0.19 4.16 -1.94
N SER A 19 0.53 5.44 -1.75
CA SER A 19 -0.06 6.27 -0.68
C SER A 19 -1.56 6.45 -0.84
N PHE A 20 -2.03 6.70 -2.07
CA PHE A 20 -3.46 6.81 -2.36
C PHE A 20 -4.20 5.50 -2.06
N PHE A 21 -3.60 4.36 -2.35
CA PHE A 21 -4.16 3.04 -2.04
C PHE A 21 -4.38 2.86 -0.53
N PHE A 22 -3.44 3.27 0.31
CA PHE A 22 -3.62 3.24 1.77
C PHE A 22 -4.72 4.20 2.25
N ILE A 23 -4.84 5.39 1.66
CA ILE A 23 -5.97 6.31 1.96
C ILE A 23 -7.30 5.60 1.67
N CYS A 24 -7.43 4.95 0.51
CA CYS A 24 -8.62 4.18 0.17
C CYS A 24 -8.89 3.03 1.14
N LEU A 25 -7.85 2.29 1.55
CA LEU A 25 -7.98 1.19 2.52
C LEU A 25 -8.45 1.69 3.89
N TYR A 26 -7.84 2.75 4.42
CA TYR A 26 -8.23 3.29 5.72
C TYR A 26 -9.67 3.80 5.72
N LEU A 27 -10.08 4.50 4.65
CA LEU A 27 -11.49 4.91 4.47
C LEU A 27 -12.43 3.72 4.34
N HIS A 28 -12.02 2.66 3.62
CA HIS A 28 -12.81 1.44 3.46
C HIS A 28 -13.03 0.71 4.79
N ILE A 29 -11.97 0.57 5.60
CA ILE A 29 -12.02 -0.02 6.94
C ILE A 29 -12.88 0.83 7.87
N ALA A 30 -12.65 2.16 7.89
CA ALA A 30 -13.43 3.08 8.73
C ALA A 30 -14.93 3.02 8.40
N ARG A 31 -15.28 2.98 7.11
CA ARG A 31 -16.67 2.76 6.66
C ARG A 31 -17.19 1.43 7.17
N GLY A 32 -16.41 0.36 7.04
CA GLY A 32 -16.80 -0.97 7.50
C GLY A 32 -17.07 -1.05 9.00
N LEU A 33 -16.29 -0.32 9.81
CA LEU A 33 -16.53 -0.18 11.25
C LEU A 33 -17.78 0.65 11.54
N TYR A 34 -17.94 1.80 10.88
CA TYR A 34 -19.06 2.72 11.10
C TYR A 34 -20.43 2.08 10.80
N TYR A 35 -20.53 1.29 9.73
CA TYR A 35 -21.78 0.63 9.33
C TYR A 35 -21.91 -0.82 9.81
N GLY A 36 -21.02 -1.30 10.69
CA GLY A 36 -21.08 -2.68 11.20
C GLY A 36 -20.84 -3.76 10.14
N SER A 37 -20.18 -3.43 9.03
CA SER A 37 -19.91 -4.40 7.95
C SER A 37 -18.97 -5.52 8.36
N TYR A 38 -18.25 -5.38 9.48
CA TYR A 38 -17.44 -6.45 10.08
C TYR A 38 -18.26 -7.66 10.55
N LEU A 39 -19.60 -7.53 10.66
CA LEU A 39 -20.50 -8.65 10.94
C LEU A 39 -20.53 -9.68 9.79
N PHE A 40 -20.16 -9.30 8.57
CA PHE A 40 -19.90 -10.22 7.48
C PHE A 40 -18.52 -10.88 7.65
N MET A 41 -18.44 -11.80 8.61
CA MET A 41 -17.18 -12.36 9.13
C MET A 41 -16.22 -12.87 8.05
N GLU A 42 -16.69 -13.67 7.10
CA GLU A 42 -15.83 -14.19 6.02
C GLU A 42 -15.24 -13.05 5.18
N THR A 43 -16.08 -12.11 4.73
CA THR A 43 -15.65 -10.95 3.95
C THR A 43 -14.70 -10.06 4.75
N TRP A 44 -14.98 -9.86 6.04
CA TRP A 44 -14.14 -9.06 6.92
C TRP A 44 -12.76 -9.70 7.13
N ASN A 45 -12.71 -11.00 7.40
CA ASN A 45 -11.46 -11.74 7.56
C ASN A 45 -10.63 -11.73 6.28
N ILE A 46 -11.25 -11.91 5.11
CA ILE A 46 -10.57 -11.74 3.82
C ILE A 46 -10.06 -10.30 3.67
N GLY A 47 -10.86 -9.30 4.05
CA GLY A 47 -10.44 -7.89 4.06
C GLY A 47 -9.22 -7.62 4.94
N VAL A 48 -9.14 -8.22 6.12
CA VAL A 48 -7.97 -8.14 7.02
C VAL A 48 -6.75 -8.79 6.37
N VAL A 49 -6.90 -9.97 5.76
CA VAL A 49 -5.81 -10.62 5.03
C VAL A 49 -5.33 -9.74 3.86
N LEU A 50 -6.24 -9.16 3.08
CA LEU A 50 -5.89 -8.24 1.99
C LEU A 50 -5.14 -7.02 2.50
N PHE A 51 -5.55 -6.44 3.63
CA PHE A 51 -4.85 -5.33 4.26
C PHE A 51 -3.40 -5.70 4.61
N LEU A 52 -3.18 -6.86 5.25
CA LEU A 52 -1.84 -7.34 5.61
C LEU A 52 -0.98 -7.62 4.36
N LEU A 53 -1.54 -8.23 3.33
CA LEU A 53 -0.83 -8.49 2.07
C LEU A 53 -0.39 -7.18 1.39
N VAL A 54 -1.23 -6.15 1.42
CA VAL A 54 -0.88 -4.83 0.87
C VAL A 54 0.22 -4.17 1.69
N MET A 55 0.21 -4.28 3.02
CA MET A 55 1.29 -3.78 3.87
C MET A 55 2.64 -4.42 3.50
N VAL A 56 2.68 -5.75 3.39
CA VAL A 56 3.91 -6.47 3.00
C VAL A 56 4.34 -6.07 1.58
N THR A 57 3.40 -5.98 0.64
CA THR A 57 3.70 -5.60 -0.75
C THR A 57 4.29 -4.19 -0.83
N ALA A 58 3.70 -3.23 -0.13
CA ALA A 58 4.19 -1.85 -0.09
C ALA A 58 5.56 -1.73 0.60
N PHE A 59 5.77 -2.49 1.68
CA PHE A 59 7.04 -2.55 2.39
C PHE A 59 8.16 -3.07 1.48
N VAL A 60 7.97 -4.24 0.85
CA VAL A 60 8.97 -4.80 -0.07
C VAL A 60 9.20 -3.86 -1.26
N GLY A 61 8.14 -3.26 -1.80
CA GLY A 61 8.23 -2.26 -2.86
C GLY A 61 9.08 -1.04 -2.48
N TYR A 62 9.00 -0.59 -1.23
CA TYR A 62 9.80 0.52 -0.70
C TYR A 62 11.30 0.22 -0.62
N VAL A 63 11.68 -1.06 -0.52
CA VAL A 63 13.09 -1.48 -0.46
C VAL A 63 13.75 -1.45 -1.85
N LEU A 64 12.99 -1.66 -2.93
CA LEU A 64 13.51 -1.82 -4.30
C LEU A 64 14.38 -0.65 -4.83
N PRO A 65 14.10 0.64 -4.55
CA PRO A 65 14.95 1.74 -5.02
C PRO A 65 16.32 1.80 -4.35
N TRP A 66 16.53 1.03 -3.27
CA TRP A 66 17.79 0.88 -2.55
C TRP A 66 18.44 2.21 -2.12
N GLY A 67 17.61 3.16 -1.66
CA GLY A 67 18.08 4.42 -1.07
C GLY A 67 18.47 4.27 0.42
N GLN A 68 18.98 5.33 1.03
CA GLN A 68 19.35 5.35 2.46
C GLN A 68 18.19 4.91 3.36
N MET A 69 17.02 5.55 3.20
CA MET A 69 15.84 5.21 4.00
C MET A 69 15.32 3.78 3.70
N SER A 70 15.39 3.33 2.45
CA SER A 70 15.03 1.95 2.07
C SER A 70 15.93 0.92 2.78
N PHE A 71 17.24 1.15 2.79
CA PHE A 71 18.22 0.24 3.38
C PHE A 71 18.07 0.17 4.90
N TRP A 72 18.11 1.33 5.57
CA TRP A 72 18.01 1.38 7.02
C TRP A 72 16.63 0.94 7.52
N GLY A 73 15.57 1.29 6.79
CA GLY A 73 14.21 0.85 7.09
C GLY A 73 13.98 -0.66 6.96
N ALA A 74 14.78 -1.36 6.16
CA ALA A 74 14.74 -2.83 6.08
C ALA A 74 15.63 -3.53 7.11
N THR A 75 16.56 -2.80 7.72
CA THR A 75 17.54 -3.37 8.67
C THR A 75 17.02 -3.39 10.11
N VAL A 76 16.17 -2.43 10.47
CA VAL A 76 15.51 -2.34 11.78
C VAL A 76 14.47 -3.45 11.97
#